data_AF-A0A1H7TCF6-F1
#
_entry.id   AF-A0A1H7TCF6-F1
#
_cell.length_a   1.000
_cell.length_b   1.000
_cell.length_c   1.000
_cell.angle_alpha   90.00
_cell.angle_beta   90.00
_cell.angle_gamma   90.00
#
_symmetry.space_group_name_H-M   'P 1'
#
loop_
_entity.id
_entity.type
_entity.pdbx_description
1 polymer ?
#
loop_
_entity_poly.entity_id
_entity_poly.type
_entity_poly.pdbx_seq_one_letter_code
_entity_poly.pdbx_strand_id
1 'polypeptide(L)' 'MASVTSCFSDLPDPRGPNARHELDEILFIALCAVLCGAEDCSDMALFGQSKEPFLRRFLTLPHGIPSHDTFSRVFR' A
#
# COMPACT_ATOMS: atom_id res chain seq x y z
N MET A 1 -12.89 17.00 1.72
CA MET A 1 -11.41 16.88 1.86
C MET A 1 -10.96 15.83 0.87
N ALA A 2 -9.99 16.13 0.01
CA ALA A 2 -9.41 15.11 -0.86
C ALA A 2 -8.63 14.12 0.01
N SER A 3 -8.92 12.82 -0.14
CA SER A 3 -8.12 11.76 0.48
C SER A 3 -6.71 11.79 -0.12
N VAL A 4 -5.68 11.52 0.68
CA VAL A 4 -4.31 11.43 0.17
C VAL A 4 -4.15 10.36 -0.93
N THR A 5 -5.05 9.37 -0.93
CA THR A 5 -5.08 8.31 -1.93
C THR A 5 -5.65 8.76 -3.28
N SER A 6 -6.36 9.91 -3.34
CA SER A 6 -6.88 10.47 -4.60
C SER A 6 -5.78 10.84 -5.60
N CYS A 7 -4.54 11.04 -5.14
CA CYS A 7 -3.38 11.24 -6.01
C CYS A 7 -3.13 10.06 -6.96
N PHE A 8 -3.69 8.88 -6.65
CA PHE A 8 -3.50 7.65 -7.42
C PHE A 8 -4.76 7.21 -8.18
N SER A 9 -5.85 7.98 -8.16
CA SER A 9 -7.16 7.55 -8.70
C SER A 9 -7.14 7.21 -10.19
N ASP A 10 -6.26 7.88 -10.94
CA ASP A 10 -6.20 7.77 -12.40
C ASP A 10 -5.21 6.72 -12.87
N LEU A 11 -4.54 6.02 -11.94
CA LEU A 11 -3.59 4.97 -12.29
C LEU A 11 -4.34 3.69 -12.68
N PRO A 12 -4.03 3.11 -13.85
CA PRO A 12 -4.59 1.82 -14.22
C PRO A 12 -4.06 0.75 -13.25
N ASP A 13 -4.95 -0.09 -12.73
CA ASP A 13 -4.56 -1.20 -11.86
C ASP A 13 -3.97 -2.35 -12.68
N PRO A 14 -2.66 -2.66 -12.53
CA PRO A 14 -2.03 -3.75 -13.28
C PRO A 14 -2.40 -5.14 -12.73
N ARG A 15 -3.09 -5.21 -11.59
CA ARG A 15 -3.39 -6.47 -10.90
C ARG A 15 -4.65 -7.12 -11.49
N GLY A 16 -4.75 -8.43 -11.29
CA GLY A 16 -5.91 -9.21 -11.71
C GLY A 16 -7.16 -8.99 -10.82
N PRO A 17 -8.32 -9.53 -11.22
CA PRO A 17 -9.61 -9.33 -10.54
C PRO A 17 -9.69 -9.91 -9.11
N ASN A 18 -8.68 -10.68 -8.69
CA ASN A 18 -8.58 -11.24 -7.34
C ASN A 18 -7.82 -10.33 -6.36
N ALA A 19 -7.55 -9.07 -6.74
CA ALA A 19 -6.93 -8.09 -5.86
C ALA A 19 -7.85 -7.83 -4.65
N ARG A 20 -7.30 -7.99 -3.44
CA ARG A 20 -8.04 -7.78 -2.18
C ARG A 20 -7.78 -6.41 -1.58
N HIS A 21 -6.59 -5.85 -1.78
CA HIS A 21 -6.23 -4.55 -1.24
C HIS A 21 -6.44 -3.48 -2.31
N GLU A 22 -6.97 -2.32 -1.92
CA GLU A 22 -7.11 -1.19 -2.84
C GLU A 22 -5.74 -0.73 -3.34
N LEU A 23 -5.63 -0.40 -4.64
CA LEU A 23 -4.33 -0.08 -5.25
C LEU A 23 -3.71 1.16 -4.60
N ASP A 24 -4.55 2.17 -4.38
CA ASP A 24 -4.18 3.45 -3.82
C ASP A 24 -3.66 3.32 -2.36
N GLU A 25 -4.24 2.42 -1.57
CA GLU A 25 -3.75 2.07 -0.23
C GLU A 25 -2.37 1.39 -0.29
N ILE A 26 -2.15 0.46 -1.23
CA ILE A 26 -0.83 -0.16 -1.43
C ILE A 26 0.21 0.88 -1.80
N LEU A 27 -0.10 1.74 -2.78
CA LEU A 27 0.81 2.79 -3.25
C LEU A 27 1.14 3.78 -2.15
N PHE A 28 0.16 4.14 -1.31
CA PHE A 28 0.40 5.01 -0.16
C PHE A 28 1.33 4.37 0.87
N ILE A 29 1.14 3.09 1.20
CA ILE A 29 2.02 2.38 2.13
C ILE A 29 3.43 2.28 1.56
N ALA A 30 3.57 1.91 0.29
CA ALA A 30 4.86 1.80 -0.39
C ALA A 30 5.60 3.14 -0.41
N LEU A 31 4.89 4.24 -0.72
CA LEU A 31 5.46 5.60 -0.67
C LEU A 31 5.97 5.94 0.73
N CYS A 32 5.16 5.71 1.76
CA CYS A 32 5.57 5.96 3.15
C CYS A 32 6.80 5.11 3.54
N ALA A 33 6.80 3.84 3.16
CA ALA A 33 7.88 2.91 3.46
C ALA A 33 9.20 3.36 2.80
N VAL A 34 9.17 3.71 1.50
CA VAL A 34 10.36 4.17 0.75
C VAL A 34 10.89 5.49 1.32
N LEU A 35 10.01 6.42 1.71
CA LEU A 35 10.42 7.66 2.39
C LEU A 35 11.08 7.39 3.76
N CYS A 36 10.78 6.25 4.38
CA CYS A 36 11.40 5.77 5.62
C CYS A 36 12.59 4.81 5.38
N GLY A 37 13.06 4.66 4.13
CA GLY A 37 14.24 3.87 3.80
C GLY A 37 13.98 2.38 3.52
N ALA A 38 12.74 1.98 3.24
CA ALA A 38 12.45 0.64 2.72
C ALA A 38 13.04 0.46 1.31
N GLU A 39 13.75 -0.63 1.08
CA GLU A 39 14.40 -0.92 -0.21
C GLU A 39 13.64 -1.96 -1.03
N ASP A 40 12.86 -2.82 -0.37
CA ASP A 40 12.13 -3.90 -1.04
C ASP A 40 10.68 -4.11 -0.55
N CYS A 41 9.99 -5.05 -1.20
CA CYS A 41 8.60 -5.38 -0.87
C CYS A 41 8.43 -6.01 0.53
N SER A 42 9.47 -6.65 1.06
CA SER A 42 9.49 -7.20 2.41
C SER A 42 9.57 -6.07 3.43
N ASP A 43 10.41 -5.07 3.19
CA ASP A 43 10.49 -3.86 4.00
C ASP A 43 9.18 -3.07 3.99
N MET A 44 8.51 -2.97 2.83
CA MET A 44 7.19 -2.34 2.74
C MET A 44 6.14 -3.06 3.61
N ALA A 45 6.12 -4.40 3.57
CA ALA A 45 5.23 -5.19 4.41
C ALA A 45 5.56 -5.05 5.90
N LEU A 46 6.84 -5.05 6.25
CA LEU A 46 7.31 -4.85 7.62
C LEU A 46 6.97 -3.46 8.14
N PHE A 47 7.16 -2.42 7.33
CA PHE A 47 6.77 -1.05 7.63
C PHE A 47 5.25 -0.96 7.87
N GLY A 48 4.46 -1.54 6.96
CA GLY A 48 3.01 -1.56 7.06
C GLY A 48 2.54 -2.18 8.37
N GLN A 49 3.09 -3.34 8.75
CA GLN A 49 2.77 -4.01 10.01
C GLN A 49 3.20 -3.17 11.22
N SER A 50 4.40 -2.61 11.17
CA SER A 50 4.96 -1.80 12.26
C SER A 50 4.21 -0.48 12.48
N LYS A 51 3.55 0.04 11.45
CA LYS A 51 2.86 1.34 11.46
C LYS A 51 1.35 1.22 11.24
N GLU A 52 0.77 0.02 11.33
CA GLU A 52 -0.66 -0.20 11.05
C GLU A 52 -1.59 0.77 11.83
N PRO A 53 -1.41 1.01 13.16
CA PRO A 53 -2.26 1.96 13.87
C PRO A 53 -2.19 3.40 13.34
N PHE A 54 -1.02 3.80 12.83
CA PHE A 54 -0.85 5.10 12.19
C PHE A 54 -1.51 5.13 10.81
N LEU A 55 -1.30 4.09 10.00
CA LEU A 55 -1.85 3.99 8.65
C LEU A 55 -3.39 3.96 8.66
N ARG A 56 -4.01 3.29 9.64
CA ARG A 56 -5.48 3.26 9.81
C ARG A 56 -6.13 4.62 10.11
N ARG A 57 -5.34 5.66 10.40
CA ARG A 57 -5.86 7.03 10.51
C ARG A 57 -6.15 7.66 9.14
N PHE A 58 -5.57 7.11 8.08
CA PHE A 58 -5.66 7.62 6.71
C PHE A 58 -6.27 6.60 5.75
N LEU A 59 -6.11 5.30 6.03
CA LEU A 59 -6.53 4.18 5.18
C LEU A 59 -7.60 3.33 5.87
N THR A 60 -8.42 2.65 5.07
CA THR A 60 -9.46 1.72 5.56
C THR A 60 -8.85 0.36 5.88
N LEU A 61 -7.98 -0.17 5.00
CA LEU A 61 -7.33 -1.48 5.13
C LEU A 61 -8.32 -2.60 5.49
N PRO A 62 -9.34 -2.86 4.64
CA PRO A 62 -10.39 -3.85 4.91
C PRO A 62 -9.86 -5.27 5.07
N HIS A 63 -8.72 -5.56 4.44
CA HIS A 63 -8.02 -6.85 4.53
C HIS A 63 -6.69 -6.77 5.30
N GLY A 64 -6.49 -5.71 6.09
CA GLY A 64 -5.26 -5.47 6.82
C GLY A 64 -4.09 -5.04 5.94
N ILE A 65 -2.88 -5.16 6.47
CA ILE A 65 -1.64 -4.77 5.77
C ILE A 65 -1.33 -5.76 4.64
N PRO A 66 -1.04 -5.27 3.42
CA PRO A 66 -0.62 -6.12 2.31
C PRO A 66 0.66 -6.92 2.65
N SER A 67 0.74 -8.16 2.18
CA SER A 67 1.96 -8.97 2.26
C SER A 67 3.02 -8.49 1.26
N HIS A 68 4.27 -8.92 1.44
CA HIS A 68 5.35 -8.65 0.48
C HIS A 68 5.02 -9.17 -0.94
N ASP A 69 4.33 -10.32 -1.06
CA ASP A 69 3.81 -10.83 -2.34
C ASP A 69 2.81 -9.86 -2.98
N THR A 70 1.98 -9.21 -2.17
CA THR A 70 0.99 -8.26 -2.66
C THR A 70 1.66 -7.00 -3.22
N PHE A 71 2.69 -6.49 -2.54
CA PHE A 71 3.54 -5.42 -3.07
C PHE A 71 4.29 -5.85 -4.33
N SER A 72 4.83 -7.07 -4.35
CA SER A 72 5.58 -7.61 -5.49
C SER A 72 4.72 -7.72 -6.75
N ARG A 73 3.42 -7.99 -6.62
CA ARG A 73 2.48 -8.00 -7.77
C ARG A 73 2.24 -6.62 -8.37
N VAL A 74 2.59 -5.54 -7.67
CA VAL A 74 2.45 -4.15 -8.15
C VAL A 74 3.75 -3.63 -8.74
N PHE A 75 4.89 -3.92 -8.11
CA PHE A 75 6.18 -3.28 -8.44
C PHE A 75 7.14 -4.13 -9.27
N ARG A 76 6.75 -5.34 -9.66
CA ARG A 76 7.57 -6.23 -10.49
C ARG A 76 7.23 -6.13 -11.97
#